data_AF-A0A949L025-F1
#
_entry.id   AF-A0A949L025-F1
#
_cell.length_a   1.000
_cell.length_b   1.000
_cell.length_c   1.000
_cell.angle_alpha   90.00
_cell.angle_beta   90.00
_cell.angle_gamma   90.00
#
_symmetry.space_group_name_H-M   'P 1'
#
loop_
_entity.id
_entity.type
_entity.pdbx_description
1 polymer ?
#
loop_
_entity_poly.entity_id
_entity_poly.type
_entity_poly.pdbx_seq_one_letter_code
_entity_poly.pdbx_strand_id
1 'polypeptide(L)'
;MKDDYFCPMPNAWNNIFNDLIEGYEESTGKKLPKGVQAIRQAGGPPTPLVLGAWSDSGYLQKAARWQETIKWAEDHHLSHLIIVKEEDKYRGE
;
A
#
# COMPACT_ATOMS: atom_id res chain seq x y z
N MET A 1 -22.46 12.75 3.09
CA MET A 1 -21.28 12.79 2.22
C MET A 1 -20.54 11.49 2.46
N LYS A 2 -20.42 10.62 1.45
CA LYS A 2 -19.49 9.49 1.55
C LYS A 2 -18.10 10.13 1.49
N ASP A 3 -17.26 9.85 2.47
CA ASP A 3 -15.86 10.21 2.39
C ASP A 3 -15.26 9.52 1.16
N ASP A 4 -15.07 10.25 0.06
CA ASP A 4 -14.49 9.74 -1.21
C ASP A 4 -12.98 9.49 -1.07
N TYR A 5 -12.55 8.81 0.00
CA TYR A 5 -11.17 8.41 0.20
C TYR A 5 -10.79 7.31 -0.81
N PHE A 6 -9.86 7.61 -1.70
CA PHE A 6 -9.41 6.67 -2.73
C PHE A 6 -8.15 5.90 -2.32
N CYS A 7 -7.15 6.60 -1.81
CA CYS A 7 -5.87 6.02 -1.40
C CYS A 7 -5.11 6.99 -0.48
N PRO A 8 -4.04 6.55 0.21
CA PRO A 8 -3.16 7.46 0.93
C PRO A 8 -2.38 8.37 -0.03
N MET A 9 -1.89 9.49 0.50
CA MET A 9 -0.83 10.29 -0.11
C MET A 9 0.45 9.46 -0.28
N PRO A 10 1.33 9.78 -1.25
CA PRO A 10 2.49 8.96 -1.58
C PRO A 10 3.39 8.57 -0.39
N ASN A 11 3.68 9.52 0.50
CA ASN A 11 4.56 9.29 1.65
C ASN A 11 3.93 8.31 2.64
N ALA A 12 2.66 8.50 2.97
CA ALA A 12 1.92 7.59 3.85
C ALA A 12 1.83 6.19 3.23
N TRP A 13 1.57 6.09 1.93
CA TRP A 13 1.53 4.78 1.26
C TRP A 13 2.89 4.07 1.27
N ASN A 14 3.98 4.80 1.10
CA ASN A 14 5.32 4.24 1.19
C ASN A 14 5.64 3.71 2.60
N ASN A 15 5.23 4.44 3.64
CA ASN A 15 5.41 4.00 5.02
C ASN A 15 4.63 2.72 5.30
N ILE A 16 3.35 2.68 4.93
CA ILE A 16 2.51 1.48 5.06
C ILE A 16 3.13 0.29 4.31
N PHE A 17 3.70 0.52 3.13
CA PHE A 17 4.37 -0.54 2.37
C PHE A 17 5.57 -1.12 3.13
N ASN A 18 6.39 -0.29 3.78
CA ASN A 18 7.51 -0.76 4.60
C ASN A 18 7.01 -1.52 5.84
N ASP A 19 5.99 -1.01 6.52
CA ASP A 19 5.39 -1.66 7.69
C ASP A 19 4.83 -3.05 7.31
N LEU A 20 4.19 -3.16 6.14
CA LEU A 20 3.68 -4.44 5.62
C LEU A 20 4.80 -5.41 5.24
N ILE A 21 5.93 -4.93 4.71
CA ILE A 21 7.12 -5.76 4.49
C ILE A 21 7.61 -6.31 5.83
N GLU A 22 7.87 -5.43 6.79
CA GLU A 22 8.39 -5.81 8.10
C GLU A 22 7.45 -6.79 8.82
N GLY A 23 6.16 -6.49 8.88
CA GLY A 23 5.16 -7.37 9.50
C GLY A 23 5.02 -8.72 8.80
N TYR A 24 5.19 -8.79 7.49
CA TYR A 24 5.21 -10.07 6.76
C TYR A 24 6.47 -10.88 7.05
N GLU A 25 7.63 -10.24 7.06
CA GLU A 25 8.89 -10.90 7.39
C GLU A 25 8.89 -11.43 8.83
N GLU A 26 8.35 -10.67 9.77
CA GLU A 26 8.21 -11.06 11.17
C GLU A 26 7.21 -12.21 11.36
N SER A 27 6.02 -12.13 10.75
CA SER A 27 4.98 -13.16 10.90
C SER A 27 5.33 -14.47 10.22
N THR A 28 6.11 -14.44 9.13
CA THR A 28 6.46 -15.64 8.35
C THR A 28 7.89 -16.15 8.59
N GLY A 29 8.77 -15.34 9.19
CA GLY A 29 10.21 -15.61 9.31
C GLY A 29 10.96 -15.57 7.97
N LYS A 30 10.32 -15.18 6.86
CA LYS A 30 10.92 -15.16 5.52
C LYS A 30 11.31 -13.74 5.13
N LYS A 31 12.58 -13.53 4.78
CA LYS A 31 13.03 -12.24 4.23
C LYS A 31 12.61 -12.07 2.78
N LEU A 32 12.00 -10.94 2.47
CA LEU A 32 11.67 -10.54 1.12
C LEU A 32 12.94 -10.01 0.42
N PRO A 33 13.07 -10.22 -0.90
CA PRO A 33 14.19 -9.69 -1.66
C PRO A 33 14.15 -8.16 -1.70
N LYS A 34 15.29 -7.53 -2.01
CA LYS A 34 15.35 -6.07 -2.18
C LYS A 34 14.80 -5.64 -3.53
N GLY A 35 14.11 -4.51 -3.54
CA GLY A 35 13.57 -3.88 -4.76
C GLY A 35 12.13 -4.30 -5.05
N VAL A 36 11.33 -3.31 -5.44
CA VAL A 36 9.86 -3.45 -5.55
C VAL A 36 9.41 -4.56 -6.51
N GLN A 37 10.14 -4.79 -7.60
CA GLN A 37 9.81 -5.85 -8.56
C GLN A 37 10.03 -7.24 -7.98
N ALA A 38 11.14 -7.44 -7.27
CA ALA A 38 11.46 -8.72 -6.64
C ALA A 38 10.51 -9.01 -5.48
N ILE A 39 10.16 -8.00 -4.68
CA ILE A 39 9.16 -8.10 -3.60
C ILE A 39 7.84 -8.63 -4.15
N ARG A 40 7.35 -8.03 -5.23
CA ARG A 40 6.11 -8.46 -5.89
C ARG A 40 6.19 -9.91 -6.39
N GLN A 41 7.30 -10.30 -7.02
CA GLN A 41 7.50 -11.67 -7.52
C GLN A 41 7.57 -12.70 -6.40
N ALA A 42 8.05 -12.30 -5.22
CA ALA A 42 8.09 -13.14 -4.02
C ALA A 42 6.73 -13.22 -3.27
N GLY A 43 5.67 -12.61 -3.80
CA GLY A 43 4.36 -12.57 -3.16
C GLY A 43 4.24 -11.54 -2.03
N GLY A 44 5.17 -10.59 -1.93
CA GLY A 44 5.11 -9.48 -0.99
C GLY A 44 4.01 -8.47 -1.33
N PRO A 45 3.87 -7.39 -0.53
CA PRO A 45 2.78 -6.44 -0.68
C PRO A 45 2.78 -5.76 -2.06
N PRO A 46 1.60 -5.36 -2.57
CA PRO A 46 1.52 -4.59 -3.81
C PRO A 46 2.36 -3.32 -3.74
N THR A 47 3.13 -3.05 -4.79
CA THR A 47 3.98 -1.87 -4.84
C THR A 47 3.11 -0.60 -4.75
N PRO A 48 3.41 0.31 -3.81
CA PRO A 48 2.66 1.54 -3.64
C PRO A 48 2.86 2.44 -4.86
N LEU A 49 1.85 3.24 -5.19
CA LEU A 49 2.03 4.33 -6.16
C LEU A 49 2.69 5.49 -5.43
N VAL A 50 3.94 5.77 -5.79
CA VAL A 50 4.75 6.84 -5.20
C VAL A 50 5.41 7.68 -6.30
N LEU A 51 5.78 8.92 -5.97
CA LEU A 51 6.46 9.85 -6.88
C LEU A 51 5.71 9.98 -8.22
N GLY A 52 6.40 9.87 -9.36
CA GLY A 52 5.80 10.01 -10.70
C GLY A 52 4.65 9.04 -10.95
N ALA A 53 4.74 7.79 -10.46
CA ALA A 53 3.67 6.81 -10.64
C ALA A 53 2.36 7.22 -9.96
N TRP A 54 2.42 8.01 -8.88
CA TRP A 54 1.21 8.55 -8.24
C TRP A 54 0.62 9.69 -9.06
N SER A 55 1.45 10.64 -9.51
CA SER A 55 1.01 11.79 -10.32
C SER A 55 0.43 11.36 -11.68
N ASP A 56 1.04 10.36 -12.31
CA ASP A 56 0.66 9.88 -13.65
C ASP A 56 -0.56 8.94 -13.65
N SER A 57 -1.02 8.50 -12.47
CA SER A 57 -2.16 7.58 -12.35
C SER A 57 -3.49 8.31 -12.18
N GLY A 58 -4.55 7.83 -12.83
CA GLY A 58 -5.91 8.32 -12.58
C GLY A 58 -6.46 7.89 -11.21
N TYR A 59 -7.51 8.56 -10.72
CA TYR A 59 -8.13 8.23 -9.43
C TYR A 59 -8.58 6.76 -9.33
N LEU A 60 -9.14 6.19 -10.40
CA LEU A 60 -9.54 4.77 -10.44
C LEU A 60 -8.35 3.82 -10.29
N GLN A 61 -7.20 4.14 -10.90
CA GLN A 61 -6.00 3.31 -10.81
C GLN A 61 -5.40 3.37 -9.40
N LYS A 62 -5.40 4.56 -8.79
CA LYS A 62 -5.01 4.76 -7.39
C LYS A 62 -5.88 3.94 -6.46
N ALA A 63 -7.20 4.04 -6.62
CA ALA A 63 -8.17 3.31 -5.81
C ALA A 63 -8.02 1.79 -5.97
N ALA A 64 -7.89 1.30 -7.21
CA ALA A 64 -7.73 -0.12 -7.49
C ALA A 64 -6.45 -0.68 -6.83
N ARG A 65 -5.31 0.01 -7.00
CA ARG A 65 -4.06 -0.42 -6.35
C ARG A 65 -4.14 -0.34 -4.83
N TRP A 66 -4.86 0.63 -4.28
CA TRP A 66 -5.06 0.70 -2.83
C TRP A 66 -5.92 -0.46 -2.30
N GLN A 67 -6.98 -0.84 -3.01
CA GLN A 67 -7.78 -2.02 -2.67
C GLN A 67 -6.96 -3.31 -2.77
N GLU A 68 -6.06 -3.44 -3.75
CA GLU A 68 -5.11 -4.55 -3.80
C GLU A 68 -4.23 -4.61 -2.53
N THR A 69 -3.71 -3.46 -2.06
CA THR A 69 -2.92 -3.38 -0.82
C THR A 69 -3.73 -3.81 0.40
N ILE A 70 -4.95 -3.30 0.55
CA ILE A 70 -5.84 -3.68 1.67
C ILE A 70 -6.10 -5.17 1.65
N LYS A 71 -6.52 -5.72 0.50
CA LYS A 71 -6.81 -7.14 0.36
C LYS A 71 -5.60 -8.00 0.70
N TRP A 72 -4.42 -7.63 0.21
CA TRP A 72 -3.20 -8.36 0.54
C TRP A 72 -2.93 -8.36 2.04
N ALA A 73 -3.07 -7.21 2.70
CA ALA A 73 -2.87 -7.14 4.15
C ALA A 73 -3.90 -7.98 4.92
N GLU A 74 -5.16 -8.01 4.47
CA GLU A 74 -6.20 -8.88 5.04
C GLU A 74 -5.87 -10.36 4.89
N ASP A 75 -5.49 -10.79 3.68
CA ASP A 75 -5.15 -12.18 3.36
C ASP A 75 -3.93 -12.66 4.17
N HIS A 76 -3.06 -11.74 4.63
CA HIS A 76 -1.90 -12.01 5.47
C HIS A 76 -2.09 -11.66 6.97
N HIS A 77 -3.30 -11.27 7.40
CA HIS A 77 -3.61 -10.84 8.78
C HIS A 77 -2.82 -9.60 9.28
N LEU A 78 -2.38 -8.74 8.37
CA LEU A 78 -1.61 -7.53 8.61
C LEU A 78 -2.42 -6.22 8.44
N SER A 79 -3.74 -6.31 8.31
CA SER A 79 -4.61 -5.12 8.12
C SER A 79 -4.49 -4.09 9.25
N HIS A 80 -4.11 -4.51 10.46
CA HIS A 80 -3.85 -3.65 11.61
C HIS A 80 -2.67 -2.67 11.41
N LEU A 81 -1.79 -2.93 10.43
CA LEU A 81 -0.68 -2.05 10.05
C LEU A 81 -1.12 -0.95 9.07
N ILE A 82 -2.34 -1.03 8.52
CA ILE A 82 -2.87 0.00 7.62
C ILE A 82 -3.47 1.13 8.45
N ILE A 83 -2.64 2.11 8.79
CA ILE A 83 -3.05 3.32 9.51
C ILE A 83 -2.91 4.52 8.58
N VAL A 84 -4.04 5.10 8.19
CA VAL A 84 -4.09 6.29 7.31
C VAL A 84 -4.73 7.43 8.09
N LYS A 85 -3.91 8.44 8.42
CA LYS A 85 -4.40 9.65 9.09
C LYS A 85 -5.23 10.49 8.13
N GLU A 86 -6.07 11.35 8.68
CA GLU A 86 -6.97 12.18 7.88
C GLU A 86 -6.22 13.10 6.92
N GLU A 87 -5.11 13.70 7.37
CA GLU A 87 -4.24 14.54 6.54
C GLU A 87 -3.55 13.80 5.38
N ASP A 88 -3.46 12.47 5.48
CA ASP A 88 -2.81 11.62 4.49
C ASP A 88 -3.81 11.01 3.49
N LYS A 89 -5.10 11.37 3.55
CA LYS A 89 -6.12 10.84 2.64
C LYS A 89 -6.17 11.64 1.33
N TYR A 90 -6.03 10.95 0.20
CA TYR A 90 -6.34 11.49 -1.10
C TYR A 90 -7.82 11.23 -1.46
N ARG A 91 -8.54 12.29 -1.82
CA ARG A 91 -9.99 12.28 -2.02
C ARG A 91 -10.48 12.54 -3.46
N GLY A 92 -9.53 12.62 -4.41
CA GLY A 92 -9.84 13.04 -5.78
C GLY A 92 -10.09 14.55 -5.84
N GLU A 93 -9.46 15.21 -6.79
CA GLU A 93 -9.89 16.54 -7.25
C GLU A 93 -10.50 16.39 -8.64
#